data_AF-A0A7T2TJF6-F1
#
_entry.id   AF-A0A7T2TJF6-F1
#
_cell.length_a   1.000
_cell.length_b   1.000
_cell.length_c   1.000
_cell.angle_alpha   90.00
_cell.angle_beta   90.00
_cell.angle_gamma   90.00
#
_symmetry.space_group_name_H-M   'P 1'
#
loop_
_entity.id
_entity.type
_entity.pdbx_description
1 polymer ?
#
loop_
_entity_poly.entity_id
_entity_poly.type
_entity_poly.pdbx_seq_one_letter_code
_entity_poly.pdbx_strand_id
1 'polypeptide(L)'
;MDEKKRRLLTSTPPGEPPTDASGVTDAPGTADASGASAASAKAGAAKARTGKSPKPMSRIGMGWRIGATAIALVILTAGQFLNTNDFFPLGSLTQYATAKDLNGEVNSTCIAAQFPGEDEPTKLAFNIDTVGIERGDVESQLPRVIANPELLQTLADSYIRLHPGQPEPERMILCRTTTQLENGRSVGEPVTKVLAEWEVR
;
A
#
# COMPACT_ATOMS: atom_id res chain seq x y z
N MET A 1 12.97 29.70 -19.49
CA MET A 1 12.32 28.43 -19.09
C MET A 1 13.01 27.34 -19.86
N ASP A 2 14.06 26.77 -19.25
CA ASP A 2 15.08 26.02 -19.96
C ASP A 2 14.72 24.55 -20.15
N GLU A 3 14.87 24.12 -21.40
CA GLU A 3 14.70 22.78 -21.98
C GLU A 3 15.69 21.73 -21.42
N LYS A 4 16.35 22.04 -20.30
CA LYS A 4 17.34 21.19 -19.63
C LYS A 4 16.74 20.38 -18.45
N LYS A 5 15.52 20.69 -18.02
CA LYS A 5 14.82 19.98 -16.93
C LYS A 5 13.94 18.80 -17.36
N ARG A 6 13.84 18.48 -18.65
CA ARG A 6 13.00 17.37 -19.17
C ARG A 6 13.71 16.02 -19.34
N ARG A 7 15.02 15.92 -19.04
CA ARG A 7 15.82 14.69 -19.21
C ARG A 7 16.49 14.20 -17.91
N LEU A 8 15.75 14.18 -16.81
CA LEU A 8 16.20 13.50 -15.58
C LEU A 8 15.16 12.52 -15.02
N LEU A 9 14.09 12.26 -15.78
CA LEU A 9 13.21 11.13 -15.54
C LEU A 9 13.61 10.03 -16.55
N THR A 10 13.82 8.83 -16.01
CA THR A 10 13.98 7.54 -16.72
C THR A 10 15.41 7.11 -17.09
N SER A 11 16.14 6.53 -16.13
CA SER A 11 16.85 5.24 -16.31
C SER A 11 17.56 4.82 -15.01
N THR A 12 16.94 3.95 -14.21
CA THR A 12 17.65 3.18 -13.17
C THR A 12 17.56 1.70 -13.57
N PRO A 13 18.70 1.03 -13.86
CA PRO A 13 18.72 -0.41 -14.12
C PRO A 13 18.66 -1.21 -12.80
N PRO A 14 18.18 -2.48 -12.83
CA PRO A 14 18.12 -3.32 -11.64
C PRO A 14 19.50 -3.84 -11.24
N GLY A 15 19.83 -3.77 -9.95
CA GLY A 15 21.05 -4.37 -9.37
C GLY A 15 20.80 -5.81 -8.91
N GLU A 16 21.70 -6.71 -9.32
CA GLU A 16 21.84 -8.08 -8.79
C GLU A 16 22.45 -8.09 -7.38
N PRO A 17 22.09 -9.06 -6.52
CA PRO A 17 22.92 -9.49 -5.41
C PRO A 17 23.79 -10.72 -5.79
N PRO A 18 25.08 -10.77 -5.39
CA PRO A 18 25.83 -12.02 -5.25
C PRO A 18 25.64 -12.51 -3.79
N THR A 19 25.73 -13.75 -3.35
CA THR A 19 26.38 -15.03 -3.71
C THR A 19 25.48 -16.13 -3.06
N ASP A 20 25.44 -17.41 -3.44
CA ASP A 20 26.46 -18.41 -3.13
C ASP A 20 26.13 -19.78 -3.77
N ALA A 21 27.20 -20.40 -4.27
CA ALA A 21 27.50 -21.82 -4.37
C ALA A 21 26.36 -22.83 -4.65
N SER A 22 26.28 -23.18 -5.94
CA SER A 22 25.70 -24.39 -6.50
C SER A 22 26.16 -25.69 -5.83
N GLY A 23 25.19 -26.61 -5.70
CA GLY A 23 25.33 -27.89 -5.04
C GLY A 23 26.19 -28.92 -5.78
N VAL A 24 26.76 -29.80 -4.96
CA VAL A 24 27.27 -31.12 -5.32
C VAL A 24 26.69 -32.07 -4.30
N THR A 25 25.82 -32.98 -4.74
CA THR A 25 25.50 -34.19 -3.99
C THR A 25 25.93 -35.39 -4.82
N ASP A 26 26.88 -36.11 -4.26
CA ASP A 26 27.44 -37.37 -4.69
C ASP A 26 26.40 -38.50 -4.77
N ALA A 27 26.54 -39.33 -5.79
CA ALA A 27 26.39 -40.78 -5.69
C ALA A 27 27.82 -41.37 -5.70
N PRO A 28 28.14 -42.55 -5.12
CA PRO A 28 27.65 -43.83 -5.66
C PRO A 28 27.58 -45.04 -4.69
N GLY A 29 27.06 -46.17 -5.21
CA GLY A 29 27.25 -47.54 -4.72
C GLY A 29 25.95 -48.18 -4.22
N THR A 30 25.51 -49.39 -4.61
CA THR A 30 26.16 -50.51 -5.31
C THR A 30 25.10 -51.41 -5.96
N ALA A 31 25.58 -52.24 -6.87
CA ALA A 31 24.91 -53.31 -7.61
C ALA A 31 23.96 -54.20 -6.80
N ASP A 32 22.91 -54.69 -7.45
CA ASP A 32 22.82 -56.12 -7.72
C ASP A 32 21.91 -56.43 -8.93
N ALA A 33 22.34 -57.44 -9.68
CA ALA A 33 21.75 -57.93 -10.90
C ALA A 33 20.94 -59.22 -10.64
N SER A 34 19.87 -59.40 -11.43
CA SER A 34 19.19 -60.65 -11.87
C SER A 34 17.66 -60.48 -11.76
N GLY A 35 16.83 -60.86 -12.72
CA GLY A 35 17.02 -61.61 -13.95
C GLY A 35 15.93 -61.29 -14.99
N ALA A 36 16.08 -61.93 -16.14
CA ALA A 36 15.52 -61.61 -17.44
C ALA A 36 14.02 -61.94 -17.65
N SER A 37 13.40 -61.19 -18.59
CA SER A 37 12.64 -61.71 -19.76
C SER A 37 11.98 -60.51 -20.49
N ALA A 38 12.56 -59.92 -21.53
CA ALA A 38 12.56 -60.35 -22.94
C ALA A 38 11.17 -60.41 -23.61
N ALA A 39 10.78 -59.30 -24.26
CA ALA A 39 10.12 -59.20 -25.59
C ALA A 39 9.90 -57.69 -25.92
N SER A 40 10.80 -56.99 -26.61
CA SER A 40 10.83 -56.74 -28.09
C SER A 40 9.47 -56.29 -28.68
N ALA A 41 9.32 -55.21 -29.46
CA ALA A 41 10.26 -54.57 -30.38
C ALA A 41 9.86 -53.12 -30.76
N LYS A 42 10.86 -52.36 -31.23
CA LYS A 42 10.81 -51.07 -31.94
C LYS A 42 10.04 -51.14 -33.28
N ALA A 43 9.40 -50.03 -33.67
CA ALA A 43 9.47 -49.37 -35.00
C ALA A 43 8.45 -48.20 -35.00
N GLY A 44 8.69 -47.00 -35.52
CA GLY A 44 9.76 -46.48 -36.36
C GLY A 44 9.74 -44.94 -36.34
N ALA A 45 10.86 -44.39 -36.81
CA ALA A 45 11.18 -42.98 -36.86
C ALA A 45 10.51 -42.23 -38.03
N ALA A 46 10.76 -40.91 -38.04
CA ALA A 46 10.79 -39.99 -39.19
C ALA A 46 9.45 -39.31 -39.57
N LYS A 47 9.36 -38.02 -39.95
CA LYS A 47 10.34 -36.92 -40.13
C LYS A 47 9.60 -35.64 -40.59
N ALA A 48 10.25 -34.50 -40.36
CA ALA A 48 10.18 -33.19 -41.06
C ALA A 48 8.96 -32.25 -40.88
N ARG A 49 9.27 -31.02 -40.46
CA ARG A 49 8.42 -29.83 -40.38
C ARG A 49 8.86 -28.81 -41.44
N THR A 50 7.90 -28.20 -42.14
CA THR A 50 8.07 -27.03 -43.02
C THR A 50 7.31 -25.82 -42.45
N GLY A 51 7.90 -24.62 -42.59
CA GLY A 51 7.40 -23.35 -42.02
C GLY A 51 6.13 -22.83 -42.69
N LYS A 52 5.18 -22.33 -41.89
CA LYS A 52 3.77 -22.18 -42.25
C LYS A 52 3.33 -20.72 -42.07
N SER A 53 2.63 -20.15 -43.07
CA SER A 53 1.96 -18.85 -42.99
C SER A 53 1.25 -18.68 -41.64
N PRO A 54 1.24 -17.47 -41.04
CA PRO A 54 0.78 -17.29 -39.67
C PRO A 54 -0.62 -17.86 -39.55
N LYS A 55 -0.72 -18.90 -38.71
CA LYS A 55 -1.87 -19.78 -38.69
C LYS A 55 -3.09 -18.94 -38.30
N PRO A 56 -4.15 -18.89 -39.12
CA PRO A 56 -5.34 -18.13 -38.78
C PRO A 56 -5.82 -18.62 -37.41
N MET A 57 -6.13 -17.67 -36.52
CA MET A 57 -6.40 -17.99 -35.12
C MET A 57 -7.45 -19.08 -35.05
N SER A 58 -7.10 -20.15 -34.33
CA SER A 58 -8.02 -21.26 -34.14
C SER A 58 -9.31 -20.72 -33.55
N ARG A 59 -10.44 -21.10 -34.13
CA ARG A 59 -11.77 -20.73 -33.62
C ARG A 59 -11.95 -21.11 -32.15
N ILE A 60 -11.23 -22.14 -31.71
CA ILE A 60 -11.19 -22.58 -30.32
C ILE A 60 -10.43 -21.56 -29.44
N GLY A 61 -9.28 -21.06 -29.91
CA GLY A 61 -8.53 -20.02 -29.21
C GLY A 61 -9.28 -18.68 -29.15
N MET A 62 -10.06 -18.39 -30.19
CA MET A 62 -10.98 -17.25 -30.19
C MET A 62 -12.11 -17.44 -29.18
N GLY A 63 -12.78 -18.60 -29.20
CA GLY A 63 -13.89 -18.91 -28.30
C GLY A 63 -13.48 -18.91 -26.83
N TRP A 64 -12.30 -19.44 -26.50
CA TRP A 64 -11.79 -19.45 -25.14
C TRP A 64 -11.59 -18.03 -24.58
N ARG A 65 -11.01 -17.14 -25.39
CA ARG A 65 -10.77 -15.75 -24.99
C ARG A 65 -12.08 -14.99 -24.78
N ILE A 66 -13.03 -15.15 -25.70
CA ILE A 66 -14.36 -14.52 -25.58
C ILE A 66 -15.10 -15.05 -24.35
N GLY A 67 -15.03 -16.36 -24.09
CA GLY A 67 -15.63 -16.97 -22.91
C GLY A 67 -15.05 -16.45 -21.60
N ALA A 68 -13.72 -16.43 -21.48
CA ALA A 68 -13.04 -15.93 -20.29
C ALA A 68 -13.35 -14.44 -20.01
N THR A 69 -13.40 -13.62 -21.06
CA THR A 69 -13.76 -12.19 -20.94
C THR A 69 -15.22 -12.00 -20.55
N ALA A 70 -16.15 -12.78 -21.11
CA ALA A 70 -17.57 -12.70 -20.75
C ALA A 70 -17.81 -13.08 -19.29
N ILE A 71 -17.09 -14.10 -18.79
CA ILE A 71 -17.17 -14.53 -17.39
C ILE A 71 -16.68 -13.42 -16.45
N ALA A 72 -15.53 -12.81 -16.75
CA ALA A 72 -15.02 -11.68 -15.97
C ALA A 72 -15.98 -10.48 -15.99
N LEU A 73 -16.59 -10.17 -17.14
CA LEU A 73 -17.55 -9.07 -17.27
C LEU A 73 -18.80 -9.29 -16.41
N VAL A 74 -19.33 -10.51 -16.35
CA VAL A 74 -20.48 -10.83 -15.50
C VAL A 74 -20.14 -10.69 -14.02
N ILE A 75 -18.96 -11.17 -13.60
CA ILE A 75 -18.49 -11.07 -12.20
C ILE A 75 -18.35 -9.60 -11.78
N LEU A 76 -17.75 -8.75 -12.62
CA LEU A 76 -17.60 -7.31 -12.36
C LEU A 76 -18.95 -6.58 -12.29
N THR A 77 -19.86 -6.89 -13.21
CA THR A 77 -21.13 -6.17 -13.33
C THR A 77 -22.08 -6.52 -12.19
N ALA A 78 -22.10 -7.78 -11.75
CA ALA A 78 -22.87 -8.21 -10.59
C ALA A 78 -22.40 -7.52 -9.30
N GLY A 79 -21.09 -7.35 -9.12
CA GLY A 79 -20.54 -6.68 -7.94
C GLY A 79 -20.87 -5.19 -7.83
N GLN A 80 -21.15 -4.50 -8.94
CA GLN A 80 -21.50 -3.08 -8.94
C GLN A 80 -22.98 -2.82 -8.68
N PHE A 81 -23.89 -3.61 -9.28
CA PHE A 81 -25.34 -3.36 -9.15
C PHE A 81 -25.92 -3.73 -7.79
N LEU A 82 -25.25 -4.61 -7.05
CA LEU A 82 -25.69 -4.99 -5.71
C LEU A 82 -25.22 -3.98 -4.63
N ASN A 83 -24.51 -2.91 -5.01
CA ASN A 83 -23.90 -1.93 -4.09
C ASN A 83 -23.15 -2.61 -2.93
N THR A 84 -22.45 -3.68 -3.27
CA THR A 84 -21.75 -4.56 -2.34
C THR A 84 -20.28 -4.66 -2.69
N ASN A 85 -19.45 -4.78 -1.68
CA ASN A 85 -18.00 -4.81 -1.81
C ASN A 85 -17.40 -6.17 -2.03
N ASP A 86 -18.25 -7.19 -2.03
CA ASP A 86 -17.85 -8.58 -1.91
C ASP A 86 -17.02 -9.09 -3.09
N PHE A 87 -16.94 -8.31 -4.17
CA PHE A 87 -16.20 -8.69 -5.37
C PHE A 87 -14.84 -7.98 -5.49
N PHE A 88 -14.38 -7.18 -4.53
CA PHE A 88 -13.04 -6.57 -4.55
C PHE A 88 -11.91 -7.63 -4.69
N PRO A 89 -10.83 -7.42 -5.50
CA PRO A 89 -10.41 -6.21 -6.25
C PRO A 89 -11.15 -5.97 -7.58
N LEU A 90 -12.23 -6.71 -7.81
CA LEU A 90 -13.07 -6.72 -9.00
C LEU A 90 -14.51 -6.21 -8.65
N GLY A 91 -14.69 -5.46 -7.55
CA GLY A 91 -15.98 -5.10 -6.92
C GLY A 91 -15.89 -3.90 -5.99
N SER A 92 -17.00 -3.53 -5.30
CA SER A 92 -17.14 -2.20 -4.65
C SER A 92 -16.08 -1.91 -3.58
N LEU A 93 -15.88 -0.60 -3.33
CA LEU A 93 -15.05 -0.01 -2.27
C LEU A 93 -15.85 0.62 -1.13
N THR A 94 -17.18 0.62 -1.21
CA THR A 94 -18.08 0.89 -0.08
C THR A 94 -17.80 0.07 1.21
N GLN A 95 -16.83 -0.85 1.23
CA GLN A 95 -16.47 -1.76 2.35
C GLN A 95 -15.59 -1.06 3.33
N TYR A 96 -14.82 -0.10 2.82
CA TYR A 96 -14.01 0.77 3.63
C TYR A 96 -14.76 2.08 3.93
N ALA A 97 -16.01 2.23 3.46
CA ALA A 97 -16.85 3.37 3.71
C ALA A 97 -17.91 3.02 4.77
N THR A 98 -17.81 3.62 5.95
CA THR A 98 -18.88 3.53 6.96
C THR A 98 -19.89 4.63 6.69
N ALA A 99 -21.18 4.29 6.60
CA ALA A 99 -22.24 5.29 6.58
C ALA A 99 -22.09 6.18 7.82
N LYS A 100 -21.85 7.48 7.59
CA LYS A 100 -21.74 8.47 8.67
C LYS A 100 -23.10 9.08 8.92
N ASP A 101 -23.39 9.35 10.19
CA ASP A 101 -24.56 10.12 10.58
C ASP A 101 -24.47 11.52 9.93
N LEU A 102 -25.49 11.84 9.14
CA LEU A 102 -25.59 13.10 8.41
C LEU A 102 -25.80 14.29 9.35
N ASN A 103 -26.24 14.04 10.59
CA ASN A 103 -26.38 15.02 11.64
C ASN A 103 -25.37 14.81 12.78
N GLY A 104 -24.35 13.99 12.55
CA GLY A 104 -23.32 13.65 13.53
C GLY A 104 -22.10 14.55 13.46
N GLU A 105 -21.01 14.12 14.09
CA GLU A 105 -19.75 14.87 14.16
C GLU A 105 -18.66 14.23 13.29
N VAL A 106 -17.83 15.08 12.69
CA VAL A 106 -16.58 14.70 12.03
C VAL A 106 -15.41 15.13 12.89
N ASN A 107 -14.61 14.16 13.31
CA ASN A 107 -13.42 14.38 14.12
C ASN A 107 -12.17 14.28 13.24
N SER A 108 -11.29 15.28 13.37
CA SER A 108 -10.00 15.33 12.69
C SER A 108 -8.90 15.48 13.74
N THR A 109 -7.94 14.56 13.73
CA THR A 109 -6.80 14.65 14.65
C THR A 109 -5.79 15.66 14.12
N CYS A 110 -5.26 16.48 15.03
CA CYS A 110 -4.20 17.44 14.76
C CYS A 110 -3.04 17.24 15.72
N ILE A 111 -1.86 17.64 15.28
CA ILE A 111 -0.71 17.85 16.14
C ILE A 111 -0.27 19.30 16.00
N ALA A 112 0.06 19.93 17.12
CA ALA A 112 0.60 21.27 17.18
C ALA A 112 1.87 21.27 18.01
N ALA A 113 2.72 22.25 17.75
CA ALA A 113 3.93 22.50 18.51
C ALA A 113 3.90 23.92 19.05
N GLN A 114 4.28 24.08 20.31
CA GLN A 114 4.62 25.37 20.87
C GLN A 114 6.11 25.61 20.58
N PHE A 115 6.42 26.66 19.84
CA PHE A 115 7.80 27.07 19.61
C PHE A 115 8.21 28.21 20.55
N PRO A 116 9.52 28.38 20.79
CA PRO A 116 10.03 29.47 21.62
C PRO A 116 9.60 30.83 21.07
N GLY A 117 8.97 31.64 21.93
CA GLY A 117 8.55 33.01 21.59
C GLY A 117 7.23 33.12 20.81
N GLU A 118 6.51 32.02 20.59
CA GLU A 118 5.13 32.06 20.08
C GLU A 118 4.12 32.13 21.23
N ASP A 119 3.04 32.90 21.06
CA ASP A 119 1.96 32.98 22.07
C ASP A 119 0.94 31.84 21.93
N GLU A 120 0.79 31.29 20.72
CA GLU A 120 -0.15 30.21 20.41
C GLU A 120 0.57 29.04 19.72
N PRO A 121 0.16 27.78 19.97
CA PRO A 121 0.74 26.64 19.30
C PRO A 121 0.50 26.63 17.78
N THR A 122 1.56 26.38 17.03
CA THR A 122 1.51 26.22 15.59
C THR A 122 1.11 24.80 15.20
N LYS A 123 0.04 24.65 14.40
CA LYS A 123 -0.37 23.34 13.86
C LYS A 123 0.66 22.82 12.87
N LEU A 124 1.09 21.58 13.06
CA LEU A 124 2.00 20.90 12.15
C LEU A 124 1.24 19.97 11.20
N ALA A 125 1.78 19.78 10.00
CA ALA A 125 1.24 18.85 9.04
C ALA A 125 1.64 17.40 9.39
N PHE A 126 0.69 16.47 9.26
CA PHE A 126 0.98 15.04 9.34
C PHE A 126 1.49 14.52 7.99
N ASN A 127 2.80 14.55 7.80
CA ASN A 127 3.47 13.93 6.68
C ASN A 127 4.92 13.55 7.04
N ILE A 128 5.52 12.73 6.18
CA ILE A 128 6.89 12.23 6.34
C ILE A 128 7.91 13.37 6.38
N ASP A 129 7.66 14.47 5.66
CA ASP A 129 8.58 15.60 5.58
C ASP A 129 8.54 16.50 6.81
N THR A 130 7.42 16.50 7.56
CA THR A 130 7.22 17.42 8.69
C THR A 130 7.49 16.73 10.04
N VAL A 131 6.79 15.64 10.33
CA VAL A 131 6.88 14.94 11.62
C VAL A 131 7.26 13.47 11.46
N GLY A 132 7.57 13.03 10.24
CA GLY A 132 8.06 11.68 9.96
C GLY A 132 6.98 10.59 10.01
N ILE A 133 5.71 10.95 10.14
CA ILE A 133 4.59 10.00 10.26
C ILE A 133 3.33 10.54 9.59
N GLU A 134 2.52 9.64 9.02
CA GLU A 134 1.21 9.99 8.46
C GLU A 134 0.13 10.06 9.54
N ARG A 135 -0.94 10.83 9.27
CA ARG A 135 -2.05 11.02 10.23
C ARG A 135 -2.69 9.70 10.61
N GLY A 136 -2.91 8.81 9.63
CA GLY A 136 -3.59 7.54 9.83
C GLY A 136 -2.88 6.64 10.85
N ASP A 137 -1.55 6.66 10.88
CA ASP A 137 -0.76 5.87 11.83
C ASP A 137 -0.93 6.40 13.26
N VAL A 138 -0.92 7.72 13.44
CA VAL A 138 -1.17 8.35 14.76
C VAL A 138 -2.61 8.11 15.21
N GLU A 139 -3.58 8.22 14.30
CA GLU A 139 -4.99 7.97 14.59
C GLU A 139 -5.25 6.51 14.97
N SER A 140 -4.55 5.56 14.36
CA SER A 140 -4.67 4.13 14.70
C SER A 140 -4.19 3.82 16.13
N GLN A 141 -3.24 4.61 16.65
CA GLN A 141 -2.68 4.47 17.99
C GLN A 141 -3.15 5.54 18.97
N LEU A 142 -4.20 6.29 18.62
CA LEU A 142 -4.63 7.46 19.38
C LEU A 142 -4.88 7.17 20.87
N PRO A 143 -5.57 6.07 21.28
CA PRO A 143 -5.74 5.77 22.71
C PRO A 143 -4.42 5.55 23.43
N ARG A 144 -3.42 4.97 22.76
CA ARG A 144 -2.09 4.73 23.32
C ARG A 144 -1.33 6.05 23.51
N VAL A 145 -1.37 6.94 22.53
CA VAL A 145 -0.71 8.26 22.62
C VAL A 145 -1.37 9.13 23.69
N ILE A 146 -2.70 9.08 23.83
CA ILE A 146 -3.41 9.79 24.90
C ILE A 146 -3.02 9.24 26.28
N ALA A 147 -2.94 7.92 26.43
CA ALA A 147 -2.57 7.30 27.70
C ALA A 147 -1.08 7.47 28.05
N ASN A 148 -0.22 7.67 27.05
CA ASN A 148 1.24 7.78 27.17
C ASN A 148 1.72 9.00 26.37
N PRO A 149 1.51 10.23 26.88
CA PRO A 149 1.84 11.47 26.16
C PRO A 149 3.34 11.60 25.83
N GLU A 150 4.23 10.90 26.55
CA GLU A 150 5.66 10.88 26.28
C GLU A 150 6.01 10.37 24.88
N LEU A 151 5.10 9.63 24.22
CA LEU A 151 5.28 9.23 22.82
C LEU A 151 5.33 10.43 21.86
N LEU A 152 4.83 11.59 22.26
CA LEU A 152 4.96 12.83 21.49
C LEU A 152 6.41 13.33 21.41
N GLN A 153 7.30 12.91 22.33
CA GLN A 153 8.74 13.19 22.22
C GLN A 153 9.30 12.67 20.89
N THR A 154 8.91 11.48 20.46
CA THR A 154 9.39 10.90 19.19
C THR A 154 8.99 11.74 17.97
N LEU A 155 7.86 12.44 18.06
CA LEU A 155 7.41 13.37 17.01
C LEU A 155 8.21 14.68 17.06
N ALA A 156 8.53 15.19 18.25
CA ALA A 156 9.45 16.33 18.41
C ALA A 156 10.84 16.00 17.85
N ASP A 157 11.45 14.89 18.26
CA ASP A 157 12.76 14.44 17.79
C ASP A 157 12.80 14.28 16.27
N SER A 158 11.69 13.82 15.68
CA SER A 158 11.55 13.69 14.23
C SER A 158 11.42 15.04 13.54
N TYR A 159 10.64 15.96 14.09
CA TYR A 159 10.56 17.33 13.59
C TYR A 159 11.94 18.02 13.59
N ILE A 160 12.68 17.93 14.70
CA ILE A 160 14.02 18.55 14.86
C ILE A 160 14.99 17.98 13.82
N ARG A 161 14.98 16.65 13.63
CA ARG A 161 15.83 15.97 12.64
C ARG A 161 15.49 16.37 11.20
N LEU A 162 14.20 16.57 10.89
CA LEU A 162 13.73 16.92 9.54
C LEU A 162 13.89 18.41 9.20
N HIS A 163 13.94 19.27 10.21
CA HIS A 163 14.06 20.73 10.04
C HIS A 163 15.33 21.29 10.70
N PRO A 164 16.52 20.89 10.22
CA PRO A 164 17.76 21.40 10.78
C PRO A 164 17.84 22.93 10.63
N GLY A 165 18.07 23.62 11.75
CA GLY A 165 18.18 25.09 11.79
C GLY A 165 16.86 25.84 12.00
N GLN A 166 15.73 25.13 12.16
CA GLN A 166 14.50 25.72 12.68
C GLN A 166 14.47 25.66 14.23
N PRO A 167 13.67 26.51 14.90
CA PRO A 167 13.47 26.42 16.33
C PRO A 167 12.98 25.03 16.75
N GLU A 168 13.52 24.52 17.85
CA GLU A 168 13.05 23.26 18.43
C GLU A 168 11.72 23.51 19.17
N PRO A 169 10.74 22.60 19.07
CA PRO A 169 9.48 22.75 19.78
C PRO A 169 9.70 22.55 21.30
N GLU A 170 9.12 23.43 22.11
CA GLU A 170 9.14 23.33 23.57
C GLU A 170 8.06 22.35 24.08
N ARG A 171 6.89 22.36 23.42
CA ARG A 171 5.77 21.48 23.76
C ARG A 171 5.15 20.89 22.50
N MET A 172 4.82 19.59 22.56
CA MET A 172 4.00 18.92 21.56
C MET A 172 2.59 18.72 22.08
N ILE A 173 1.60 19.00 21.24
CA ILE A 173 0.18 18.97 21.59
C ILE A 173 -0.57 18.10 20.59
N LEU A 174 -1.21 17.04 21.08
CA LEU A 174 -2.16 16.24 20.33
C LEU A 174 -3.55 16.84 20.53
N CYS A 175 -4.23 17.19 19.45
CA CYS A 175 -5.56 17.80 19.49
C CYS A 175 -6.54 17.10 18.55
N ARG A 176 -7.82 17.43 18.72
CA ARG A 176 -8.92 17.01 17.85
C ARG A 176 -9.78 18.19 17.53
N THR A 177 -9.98 18.43 16.23
CA THR A 177 -10.98 19.37 15.74
C THR A 177 -12.25 18.59 15.40
N THR A 178 -13.36 19.01 15.99
CA THR A 178 -14.69 18.43 15.80
C THR A 178 -15.56 19.40 15.01
N THR A 179 -16.09 18.93 13.89
CA THR A 179 -17.02 19.67 13.04
C THR A 179 -18.39 19.02 13.12
N GLN A 180 -19.41 19.80 13.48
CA GLN A 180 -20.80 19.34 13.51
C GLN A 180 -21.35 19.25 12.08
N LEU A 181 -22.14 18.22 11.79
CA LEU A 181 -22.90 18.09 10.56
C LEU A 181 -24.39 18.30 10.79
N GLU A 182 -25.06 18.84 9.78
CA GLU A 182 -26.51 18.84 9.62
C GLU A 182 -26.84 18.50 8.16
N ASN A 183 -27.64 17.45 7.95
CA ASN A 183 -27.98 16.93 6.62
C ASN A 183 -26.76 16.70 5.71
N GLY A 184 -25.66 16.23 6.29
CA GLY A 184 -24.39 15.92 5.62
C GLY A 184 -23.51 17.14 5.34
N ARG A 185 -23.86 18.32 5.87
CA ARG A 185 -23.10 19.56 5.67
C ARG A 185 -22.53 20.07 6.99
N SER A 186 -21.32 20.58 6.96
CA SER A 186 -20.71 21.22 8.13
C SER A 186 -21.50 22.45 8.56
N VAL A 187 -21.77 22.55 9.85
CA VAL A 187 -22.48 23.68 10.47
C VAL A 187 -21.70 24.19 11.69
N GLY A 188 -21.70 25.51 11.87
CA GLY A 188 -20.97 26.17 12.95
C GLY A 188 -19.45 26.18 12.77
N GLU A 189 -18.77 26.77 13.74
CA GLU A 189 -17.30 26.79 13.79
C GLU A 189 -16.75 25.48 14.37
N PRO A 190 -15.71 24.89 13.77
CA PRO A 190 -15.08 23.69 14.31
C PRO A 190 -14.49 23.91 15.70
N VAL A 191 -14.79 23.02 16.63
CA VAL A 191 -14.28 23.10 18.00
C VAL A 191 -13.00 22.28 18.12
N THR A 192 -11.91 22.90 18.57
CA THR A 192 -10.64 22.18 18.81
C THR A 192 -10.47 21.88 20.29
N LYS A 193 -10.20 20.61 20.61
CA LYS A 193 -9.93 20.12 21.96
C LYS A 193 -8.54 19.50 22.03
N VAL A 194 -7.80 19.83 23.08
CA VAL A 194 -6.54 19.14 23.42
C VAL A 194 -6.85 17.75 23.98
N LEU A 195 -6.14 16.75 23.47
CA LEU A 195 -6.25 15.35 23.89
C LEU A 195 -5.08 14.93 24.77
N ALA A 196 -3.87 15.39 24.47
CA ALA A 196 -2.67 15.13 25.26
C ALA A 196 -1.62 16.21 24.98
N GLU A 197 -0.73 16.45 25.93
CA GLU A 197 0.37 17.39 25.81
C GLU A 197 1.64 16.77 26.38
N TRP A 198 2.78 17.17 25.83
CA TRP A 198 4.09 16.74 26.30
C TRP A 198 5.11 17.88 26.19
N GLU A 199 5.83 18.12 27.29
CA GLU A 199 6.98 19.03 27.31
C GLU A 199 8.22 18.29 26.77
N VAL A 200 8.81 18.83 25.71
CA VAL A 200 9.96 18.25 25.02
C VAL A 200 11.21 18.35 25.91
N ARG A 201 12.04 17.31 25.88
CA ARG A 201 13.26 17.19 26.70
C ARG A 201 14.45 16.70 25.90
#